data_AF-A0A4Y2S5P6-F1
#
_entry.id   AF-A0A4Y2S5P6-F1
#
_cell.length_a   1.000
_cell.length_b   1.000
_cell.length_c   1.000
_cell.angle_alpha   90.00
_cell.angle_beta   90.00
_cell.angle_gamma   90.00
#
_symmetry.space_group_name_H-M   'P 1'
#
loop_
_entity.id
_entity.type
_entity.pdbx_description
1 polymer ?
#
loop_
_entity_poly.entity_id
_entity_poly.type
_entity_poly.pdbx_seq_one_letter_code
_entity_poly.pdbx_strand_id
1 'polypeptide(L)'
;MDALVMDSVDFVKLMLENGVSMHKFLSIPRLEDLYNSRTGPNNTLQYLVRDVRKNIPRLYRYTLYDIGLIIEKLMGGAYRSSYCRRKFRHLYNNVMRKIIAVSATPTLSQTINTSTINSPCETACLRDLRFNYPFNELLLWAVLTNRQKMALFMWQNGEEAIVK
;
A
#
# COMPACT_ATOMS: atom_id res chain seq x y z
N MET A 1 5.54 -6.88 8.07
CA MET A 1 5.48 -6.89 6.59
C MET A 1 5.49 -8.33 6.10
N ASP A 2 6.44 -9.13 6.57
CA ASP A 2 6.68 -10.50 6.08
C ASP A 2 5.46 -11.42 6.15
N ALA A 3 4.66 -11.38 7.22
CA ALA A 3 3.46 -12.22 7.31
C ALA A 3 2.43 -11.95 6.19
N LEU A 4 2.28 -10.69 5.76
CA LEU A 4 1.43 -10.35 4.60
C LEU A 4 2.06 -10.89 3.32
N VAL A 5 3.33 -10.59 3.10
CA VAL A 5 4.11 -11.00 1.93
C VAL A 5 4.04 -12.52 1.71
N MET A 6 4.18 -13.29 2.80
CA MET A 6 4.16 -14.75 2.84
C MET A 6 2.75 -15.37 2.86
N ASP A 7 1.70 -14.56 2.73
CA ASP A 7 0.30 -15.01 2.77
C ASP A 7 -0.07 -15.78 4.06
N SER A 8 0.60 -15.47 5.18
CA SER A 8 0.36 -16.14 6.45
C SER A 8 -0.69 -15.43 7.28
N VAL A 9 -1.94 -15.83 7.07
CA VAL A 9 -3.12 -15.26 7.75
C VAL A 9 -3.03 -15.40 9.27
N ASP A 10 -2.56 -16.55 9.78
CA ASP A 10 -2.49 -16.81 11.23
C ASP A 10 -1.52 -15.85 11.94
N PHE A 11 -0.37 -15.56 11.34
CA PHE A 11 0.57 -14.57 11.88
C PHE A 11 0.02 -13.15 11.81
N VAL A 12 -0.70 -12.80 10.73
CA VAL A 12 -1.36 -11.49 10.64
C VAL A 12 -2.43 -11.34 11.71
N LYS A 13 -3.26 -12.38 11.91
CA LYS A 13 -4.27 -12.43 12.96
C LYS A 13 -3.65 -12.28 14.34
N LEU A 14 -2.60 -13.04 14.64
CA LEU A 14 -1.87 -12.95 15.90
C LEU A 14 -1.31 -11.54 16.12
N MET A 15 -0.73 -10.90 15.10
CA MET A 15 -0.22 -9.53 15.22
C MET A 15 -1.33 -8.52 15.52
N LEU A 16 -2.49 -8.65 14.87
CA LEU A 16 -3.64 -7.80 15.14
C LEU A 16 -4.17 -7.98 16.57
N GLU A 17 -4.29 -9.23 17.03
CA GLU A 17 -4.69 -9.56 18.41
C GLU A 17 -3.72 -9.01 19.45
N ASN A 18 -2.43 -8.95 19.13
CA ASN A 18 -1.38 -8.34 19.97
C ASN A 18 -1.28 -6.81 19.84
N GLY A 19 -2.27 -6.15 19.22
CA GLY A 19 -2.38 -4.68 19.20
C GLY A 19 -1.65 -3.98 18.05
N VAL A 20 -1.21 -4.69 17.02
CA VAL A 20 -0.69 -4.06 15.80
C VAL A 20 -1.83 -3.35 15.07
N SER A 21 -1.77 -2.02 15.00
CA SER A 21 -2.76 -1.21 14.30
C SER A 21 -2.46 -1.12 12.80
N MET A 22 -3.40 -1.57 11.95
CA MET A 22 -3.27 -1.48 10.49
C MET A 22 -3.22 -0.04 9.97
N HIS A 23 -3.90 0.92 10.62
CA HIS A 23 -3.82 2.33 10.23
C HIS A 23 -2.43 2.93 10.48
N LYS A 24 -1.74 2.49 11.53
CA LYS A 24 -0.36 2.91 11.81
C LYS A 24 0.64 2.15 10.93
N PHE A 25 0.31 0.91 10.60
CA PHE A 25 1.19 0.01 9.87
C PHE A 25 1.18 0.26 8.35
N LEU A 26 0.02 0.42 7.72
CA LEU A 26 -0.08 0.49 6.28
C LEU A 26 0.14 1.91 5.77
N SER A 27 1.25 2.12 5.08
CA SER A 27 1.61 3.37 4.42
C SER A 27 1.68 3.17 2.91
N ILE A 28 1.63 4.27 2.16
CA ILE A 28 1.77 4.27 0.68
C ILE A 28 2.95 3.41 0.19
N PRO A 29 4.20 3.57 0.70
CA PRO A 29 5.34 2.78 0.23
C PRO A 29 5.18 1.28 0.56
N ARG A 30 4.66 0.95 1.75
CA ARG A 30 4.44 -0.44 2.15
C ARG A 30 3.41 -1.13 1.27
N LEU A 31 2.32 -0.45 0.92
CA LEU A 31 1.34 -1.01 0.01
C LEU A 31 1.93 -1.22 -1.39
N GLU A 32 2.73 -0.28 -1.88
CA GLU A 32 3.42 -0.44 -3.15
C GLU A 32 4.42 -1.59 -3.12
N ASP A 33 5.17 -1.78 -2.02
CA ASP A 33 6.04 -2.94 -1.82
C ASP A 33 5.26 -4.26 -1.85
N LEU A 34 4.06 -4.29 -1.25
CA LEU A 34 3.19 -5.47 -1.27
C LEU A 34 2.76 -5.85 -2.69
N TYR A 35 2.39 -4.88 -3.52
CA TYR A 35 2.05 -5.12 -4.94
C TYR A 35 3.25 -5.57 -5.79
N ASN A 36 4.46 -5.16 -5.41
CA ASN A 36 5.70 -5.50 -6.11
C ASN A 36 6.44 -6.71 -5.52
N SER A 37 5.87 -7.35 -4.50
CA SER A 37 6.46 -8.55 -3.93
C SER A 37 6.52 -9.68 -4.96
N ARG A 38 7.68 -10.36 -5.01
CA ARG A 38 7.90 -11.54 -5.88
C ARG A 38 7.54 -12.86 -5.19
N THR A 39 7.18 -12.79 -3.91
CA THR A 39 6.75 -13.96 -3.14
C THR A 39 5.24 -14.01 -3.07
N GLY A 40 4.70 -15.23 -2.93
CA GLY A 40 3.28 -15.51 -2.90
C GLY A 40 2.80 -16.30 -4.12
N PRO A 41 1.48 -16.44 -4.27
CA PRO A 41 0.89 -17.22 -5.35
C PRO A 41 1.06 -16.55 -6.71
N ASN A 42 1.05 -17.36 -7.77
CA ASN A 42 0.98 -16.87 -9.14
C ASN A 42 -0.27 -16.01 -9.32
N ASN A 43 -0.09 -14.83 -9.90
CA ASN A 43 -1.15 -13.86 -10.13
C ASN A 43 -1.03 -13.25 -11.52
N THR A 44 -2.08 -12.55 -11.94
CA THR A 44 -2.22 -11.98 -13.28
C THR A 44 -1.81 -10.51 -13.36
N LEU A 45 -1.32 -9.93 -12.26
CA LEU A 45 -1.07 -8.49 -12.14
C LEU A 45 -0.15 -7.98 -13.25
N GLN A 46 0.90 -8.73 -13.60
CA GLN A 46 1.82 -8.35 -14.67
C GLN A 46 1.11 -8.17 -16.03
N TYR A 47 0.14 -9.04 -16.35
CA TYR A 47 -0.63 -8.94 -17.59
C TYR A 47 -1.59 -7.75 -17.54
N LEU A 48 -2.25 -7.53 -16.39
CA LEU A 48 -3.15 -6.39 -16.18
C LEU A 48 -2.44 -5.04 -16.29
N VAL A 49 -1.19 -4.93 -15.81
CA VAL A 49 -0.42 -3.69 -15.95
C VAL A 49 -0.10 -3.42 -17.42
N ARG A 50 0.30 -4.44 -18.21
CA ARG A 50 0.61 -4.30 -19.65
C ARG A 50 -0.60 -3.83 -20.47
N ASP A 51 -1.78 -4.19 -20.00
CA ASP A 51 -3.05 -3.80 -20.60
C ASP A 51 -3.37 -2.30 -20.43
N VAL A 52 -2.93 -1.67 -19.34
CA VAL A 52 -3.18 -0.25 -19.05
C VAL A 52 -1.98 0.65 -19.39
N ARG A 53 -0.78 0.08 -19.47
CA ARG A 53 0.48 0.76 -19.77
C ARG A 53 1.18 0.07 -20.93
N LYS A 54 1.18 0.74 -22.08
CA LYS A 54 1.97 0.30 -23.24
C LYS A 54 3.46 0.66 -23.00
N ASN A 55 4.38 -0.23 -23.39
CA ASN A 55 5.84 -0.05 -23.33
C ASN A 55 6.45 0.01 -21.91
N ILE A 56 6.34 -1.10 -21.17
CA ILE A 56 6.88 -1.23 -19.82
C ILE A 56 8.23 -1.98 -19.84
N PRO A 57 9.28 -1.46 -19.16
CA PRO A 57 10.54 -2.19 -18.97
C PRO A 57 10.40 -3.53 -18.23
N ARG A 58 11.34 -4.46 -18.44
CA ARG A 58 11.31 -5.80 -17.81
C ARG A 58 11.33 -5.79 -16.27
N LEU A 59 11.93 -4.76 -15.67
CA LEU A 59 12.07 -4.59 -14.21
C LEU A 59 11.28 -3.39 -13.70
N TYR A 60 10.16 -3.07 -14.36
CA TYR A 60 9.31 -1.98 -13.93
C TYR A 60 8.66 -2.27 -12.58
N ARG A 61 8.74 -1.29 -11.68
CA ARG A 61 8.06 -1.30 -10.38
C ARG A 61 6.69 -0.65 -10.55
N TYR A 62 5.64 -1.39 -10.23
CA TYR A 62 4.26 -0.93 -10.32
C TYR A 62 4.02 0.17 -9.30
N THR A 63 3.49 1.30 -9.75
CA THR A 63 3.07 2.38 -8.86
C THR A 63 1.61 2.19 -8.45
N LEU A 64 1.21 2.78 -7.32
CA LEU A 64 -0.22 2.77 -6.95
C LEU A 64 -1.12 3.45 -8.01
N TYR A 65 -0.56 4.35 -8.82
CA TYR A 65 -1.31 4.91 -9.96
C TYR A 65 -1.60 3.85 -11.02
N ASP A 66 -0.64 2.98 -11.36
CA ASP A 66 -0.88 1.89 -12.31
C ASP A 66 -1.90 0.89 -11.76
N ILE A 67 -1.86 0.60 -10.45
CA ILE A 67 -2.90 -0.18 -9.77
C ILE A 67 -4.26 0.51 -9.91
N GLY A 68 -4.31 1.84 -9.77
CA GLY A 68 -5.54 2.62 -9.96
C GLY A 68 -6.15 2.44 -11.33
N LEU A 69 -5.33 2.48 -12.39
CA LEU A 69 -5.77 2.24 -13.76
C LEU A 69 -6.30 0.83 -13.96
N ILE A 70 -5.67 -0.17 -13.34
CA ILE A 70 -6.15 -1.57 -13.37
C ILE A 70 -7.52 -1.67 -12.73
N ILE A 71 -7.71 -1.09 -11.53
CA ILE A 71 -8.99 -1.13 -10.83
C ILE A 71 -10.07 -0.44 -11.66
N GLU A 72 -9.79 0.74 -12.24
CA GLU A 72 -10.74 1.44 -13.13
C GLU A 72 -11.10 0.61 -14.35
N LYS A 73 -10.13 -0.08 -14.96
CA LYS A 73 -10.38 -0.99 -16.09
C LYS A 73 -11.26 -2.18 -15.68
N LEU A 74 -10.98 -2.81 -14.54
CA LEU A 74 -11.70 -4.01 -14.09
C LEU A 74 -13.13 -3.69 -13.62
N MET A 75 -13.32 -2.59 -12.91
CA MET A 75 -14.64 -2.14 -12.47
C MET A 75 -15.48 -1.59 -13.63
N GLY A 76 -14.82 -1.00 -14.64
CA GLY A 76 -15.45 -0.44 -15.82
C GLY A 76 -16.39 0.73 -15.52
N GLY A 77 -17.20 1.08 -16.52
CA GLY A 77 -18.19 2.16 -16.41
C GLY A 77 -17.58 3.51 -16.05
N ALA A 78 -18.19 4.20 -15.07
CA ALA A 78 -17.74 5.50 -14.57
C ALA A 78 -16.98 5.40 -13.23
N TYR A 79 -16.57 4.19 -12.81
CA TYR A 79 -15.82 4.02 -11.58
C TYR A 79 -14.49 4.75 -11.68
N ARG A 80 -14.12 5.48 -10.62
CA ARG A 80 -12.88 6.24 -10.57
C ARG A 80 -12.13 6.01 -9.27
N SER A 81 -11.02 5.30 -9.39
CA SER A 81 -10.15 4.89 -8.29
C SER A 81 -9.61 6.11 -7.53
N SER A 82 -9.48 5.95 -6.21
CA SER A 82 -8.84 6.93 -5.32
C SER A 82 -7.41 7.23 -5.76
N TYR A 83 -6.68 6.23 -6.27
CA TYR A 83 -5.29 6.39 -6.72
C TYR A 83 -5.15 7.27 -7.97
N CYS A 84 -6.19 7.31 -8.81
CA CYS A 84 -6.24 8.14 -10.01
C CYS A 84 -6.68 9.59 -9.74
N ARG A 85 -7.06 9.92 -8.49
CA ARG A 85 -7.50 11.28 -8.13
C ARG A 85 -6.32 12.23 -8.05
N ARG A 86 -6.56 13.49 -8.42
CA ARG A 86 -5.55 14.56 -8.35
C ARG A 86 -4.97 14.69 -6.94
N LYS A 87 -5.82 14.68 -5.91
CA LYS A 87 -5.41 14.78 -4.49
C LYS A 87 -4.39 13.69 -4.13
N PHE A 88 -4.71 12.43 -4.45
CA PHE A 88 -3.83 11.30 -4.17
C PHE A 88 -2.50 11.40 -4.94
N ARG A 89 -2.52 11.80 -6.21
CA ARG A 89 -1.28 11.97 -6.99
C ARG A 89 -0.32 13.00 -6.39
N HIS A 90 -0.83 14.11 -5.85
CA HIS A 90 0.01 15.11 -5.19
C HIS A 90 0.62 14.54 -3.91
N LEU A 91 -0.20 13.86 -3.12
CA LEU A 91 0.25 13.16 -1.92
C LEU A 91 1.35 12.16 -2.25
N TYR A 92 1.09 11.21 -3.15
CA TYR A 92 2.02 10.18 -3.59
C TYR A 92 3.37 10.77 -4.03
N ASN A 93 3.36 11.79 -4.88
CA ASN A 93 4.59 12.44 -5.35
C ASN A 93 5.38 13.08 -4.19
N ASN A 94 4.70 13.68 -3.21
CA ASN A 94 5.35 14.25 -2.03
C ASN A 94 5.99 13.15 -1.17
N VAL A 95 5.32 12.00 -1.00
CA VAL A 95 5.86 10.83 -0.29
C VAL A 95 7.14 10.35 -0.96
N MET A 96 7.07 10.08 -2.26
CA MET A 96 8.17 9.47 -2.99
C MET A 96 9.37 10.41 -3.08
N ARG A 97 9.16 11.72 -3.25
CA ARG A 97 10.25 12.71 -3.19
C ARG A 97 10.96 12.70 -1.83
N LYS A 98 10.21 12.63 -0.72
CA LYS A 98 10.81 12.58 0.62
C LYS A 98 11.65 11.32 0.83
N ILE A 99 11.16 10.16 0.39
CA ILE A 99 11.90 8.90 0.49
C ILE A 99 13.20 8.98 -0.30
N ILE A 100 13.14 9.46 -1.55
CA ILE A 100 14.33 9.62 -2.39
C ILE A 100 15.32 10.60 -1.76
N ALA A 101 14.85 11.73 -1.21
CA ALA A 101 15.70 12.71 -0.56
C ALA A 101 16.44 12.13 0.66
N VAL A 102 15.77 11.35 1.50
CA VAL A 102 16.37 10.66 2.65
C VAL A 102 17.42 9.63 2.19
N SER A 103 17.15 8.91 1.10
CA SER A 103 18.08 7.93 0.54
C SER A 103 19.30 8.56 -0.15
N ALA A 104 19.20 9.82 -0.60
CA ALA A 104 20.24 10.51 -1.36
C ALA A 104 21.23 11.29 -0.47
N THR A 105 20.93 11.49 0.81
CA THR A 105 21.88 12.10 1.75
C THR A 105 22.83 11.05 2.33
N PRO A 106 24.14 11.07 2.01
CA PRO A 106 25.11 10.23 2.69
C PRO A 106 25.35 10.84 4.08
N THR A 107 24.72 10.30 5.12
CA THR A 107 24.88 10.85 6.47
C THR A 107 26.18 10.31 7.10
N LEU A 108 27.12 11.21 7.36
CA LEU A 108 27.97 11.11 8.55
C LEU A 108 27.03 10.96 9.77
N SER A 109 27.23 9.87 10.48
CA SER A 109 26.54 9.38 11.68
C SER A 109 25.95 10.45 12.62
N GLN A 110 24.70 10.25 13.05
CA GLN A 110 24.28 10.52 14.44
C GLN A 110 22.90 9.89 14.75
N THR A 111 22.95 8.89 15.63
CA THR A 111 22.02 8.63 16.75
C THR A 111 20.58 9.12 16.61
N ILE A 112 19.67 8.25 16.19
CA ILE A 112 18.23 8.47 16.41
C ILE A 112 17.92 8.09 17.86
N ASN A 113 18.14 9.05 18.76
CA ASN A 113 17.51 9.04 20.06
C ASN A 113 16.05 9.49 19.88
N THR A 114 15.15 8.65 20.34
CA THR A 114 13.73 8.91 20.55
C THR A 114 13.52 10.04 21.56
N SER A 115 13.51 11.30 21.13
CA SER A 115 12.83 12.43 21.80
C SER A 115 13.15 13.74 21.09
N THR A 116 12.12 14.56 20.82
CA THR A 116 12.11 15.91 20.22
C THR A 116 11.99 16.02 18.69
N ILE A 117 10.76 15.82 18.19
CA ILE A 117 10.28 16.50 16.97
C ILE A 117 8.93 17.14 17.29
N ASN A 118 8.97 18.28 17.98
CA ASN A 118 7.82 19.17 18.17
C ASN A 118 7.81 20.25 17.08
N SER A 119 7.79 19.83 15.81
CA SER A 119 7.36 20.69 14.70
C SER A 119 5.90 20.33 14.36
N PRO A 120 4.94 21.25 14.51
CA PRO A 120 3.55 21.02 14.13
C PRO A 120 3.37 20.69 12.63
N CYS A 121 4.36 21.05 11.80
CA CYS A 121 4.28 20.94 10.34
C CYS A 121 4.62 19.53 9.81
N GLU A 122 5.48 18.77 10.50
CA GLU A 122 5.91 17.45 10.03
C GLU A 122 5.00 16.30 10.48
N THR A 123 4.36 16.45 11.65
CA THR A 123 3.40 15.48 12.19
C THR A 123 2.11 15.38 11.38
N ALA A 124 1.71 16.46 10.69
CA ALA A 124 0.60 16.43 9.73
C ALA A 124 0.94 15.56 8.50
N CYS A 125 2.19 15.61 8.02
CA CYS A 125 2.57 14.95 6.79
C CYS A 125 2.72 13.42 6.93
N LEU A 126 3.09 12.92 8.11
CA LEU A 126 3.11 11.48 8.39
C LEU A 126 1.71 10.86 8.51
N ARG A 127 0.69 11.66 8.85
CA ARG A 127 -0.73 11.22 8.84
C ARG A 127 -1.24 11.08 7.42
N ASP A 128 -0.83 11.99 6.54
CA ASP A 128 -1.17 11.96 5.11
C ASP A 128 -0.62 10.72 4.38
N LEU A 129 0.40 10.02 4.92
CA LEU A 129 0.94 8.78 4.33
C LEU A 129 0.04 7.55 4.52
N ARG A 130 -0.99 7.66 5.35
CA ARG A 130 -1.80 6.55 5.84
C ARG A 130 -3.11 6.45 5.09
N PHE A 131 -3.62 5.24 4.99
CA PHE A 131 -4.93 4.99 4.39
C PHE A 131 -6.03 5.15 5.43
N ASN A 132 -7.14 5.77 5.01
CA ASN A 132 -8.34 5.86 5.83
C ASN A 132 -8.93 4.47 6.08
N TYR A 133 -8.86 3.57 5.08
CA TYR A 133 -9.42 2.22 5.15
C TYR A 133 -8.35 1.18 4.82
N PRO A 134 -7.39 0.91 5.73
CA PRO A 134 -6.22 0.07 5.42
C PRO A 134 -6.60 -1.39 5.10
N PHE A 135 -7.69 -1.92 5.68
CA PHE A 135 -8.18 -3.25 5.35
C PHE A 135 -8.75 -3.32 3.93
N ASN A 136 -9.42 -2.27 3.43
CA ASN A 136 -9.92 -2.22 2.05
C ASN A 136 -8.75 -2.20 1.05
N GLU A 137 -7.68 -1.47 1.37
CA GLU A 137 -6.46 -1.42 0.56
C GLU A 137 -5.75 -2.78 0.52
N LEU A 138 -5.69 -3.48 1.66
CA LEU A 138 -5.14 -4.85 1.75
C LEU A 138 -6.06 -5.88 1.09
N LEU A 139 -7.37 -5.70 1.11
CA LEU A 139 -8.32 -6.54 0.39
C LEU A 139 -8.09 -6.45 -1.11
N LEU A 140 -8.02 -5.23 -1.66
CA LEU A 140 -7.73 -5.02 -3.08
C LEU A 140 -6.40 -5.66 -3.48
N TRP A 141 -5.37 -5.47 -2.65
CA TRP A 141 -4.08 -6.12 -2.85
C TRP A 141 -4.20 -7.65 -2.84
N ALA A 142 -4.87 -8.23 -1.85
CA ALA A 142 -5.03 -9.68 -1.74
C ALA A 142 -5.80 -10.27 -2.94
N VAL A 143 -6.85 -9.60 -3.41
CA VAL A 143 -7.64 -10.02 -4.58
C VAL A 143 -6.81 -9.93 -5.85
N LEU A 144 -6.18 -8.78 -6.14
CA LEU A 144 -5.38 -8.59 -7.35
C LEU A 144 -4.13 -9.48 -7.40
N THR A 145 -3.67 -9.95 -6.25
CA THR A 145 -2.51 -10.84 -6.14
C THR A 145 -2.87 -12.29 -5.82
N ASN A 146 -4.14 -12.68 -6.00
CA ASN A 146 -4.63 -14.06 -5.90
C ASN A 146 -4.42 -14.74 -4.51
N ARG A 147 -4.56 -13.97 -3.43
CA ARG A 147 -4.43 -14.43 -2.04
C ARG A 147 -5.80 -14.60 -1.40
N GLN A 148 -6.50 -15.68 -1.72
CA GLN A 148 -7.92 -15.86 -1.38
C GLN A 148 -8.19 -15.87 0.13
N LYS A 149 -7.39 -16.62 0.92
CA LYS A 149 -7.57 -16.70 2.38
C LYS A 149 -7.32 -15.35 3.05
N MET A 150 -6.28 -14.64 2.61
CA MET A 150 -5.99 -13.30 3.10
C MET A 150 -7.08 -12.30 2.69
N ALA A 151 -7.60 -12.39 1.47
CA ALA A 151 -8.71 -11.55 1.03
C ALA A 151 -9.95 -11.74 1.91
N LEU A 152 -10.32 -13.00 2.20
CA LEU A 152 -11.44 -13.29 3.10
C LEU A 152 -11.19 -12.72 4.50
N PHE A 153 -9.97 -12.87 5.03
CA PHE A 153 -9.60 -12.34 6.33
C PHE A 153 -9.69 -10.80 6.36
N MET A 154 -9.15 -10.11 5.35
CA MET A 154 -9.20 -8.64 5.26
C MET A 154 -10.63 -8.13 5.10
N TRP A 155 -11.47 -8.85 4.35
CA TRP A 155 -12.90 -8.54 4.23
C TRP A 155 -13.61 -8.61 5.58
N GLN A 156 -13.40 -9.67 6.36
CA GLN A 156 -14.03 -9.83 7.68
C GLN A 156 -13.60 -8.78 8.70
N ASN A 157 -12.41 -8.20 8.55
CA ASN A 157 -11.86 -7.20 9.47
C ASN A 157 -12.00 -5.76 8.96
N GLY A 158 -12.56 -5.55 7.76
CA GLY A 158 -12.79 -4.21 7.21
C GLY A 158 -13.91 -3.47 7.94
N GLU A 159 -13.77 -2.16 8.10
CA GLU A 159 -14.77 -1.31 8.77
C GLU A 159 -16.16 -1.38 8.09
N GLU A 160 -16.21 -1.68 6.79
CA GLU A 160 -17.47 -1.87 6.04
C GLU A 160 -18.19 -3.20 6.36
N ALA A 161 -17.50 -4.20 6.93
CA ALA A 161 -18.15 -5.44 7.39
C ALA A 161 -18.98 -5.26 8.68
N ILE A 162 -18.84 -4.10 9.34
CA ILE A 162 -19.55 -3.72 10.56
C ILE A 162 -20.87 -2.99 10.24
N VAL A 163 -21.09 -2.54 8.99
CA VAL A 163 -22.42 -2.08 8.55
C VAL A 163 -23.26 -3.31 8.22
N LYS A 164 -23.79 -3.94 9.27
CA LYS A 164 -24.87 -4.94 9.20
C LYS A 164 -26.14 -4.38 9.78
#